data_AF-A0A0J1GBA4-F1
#
_entry.id   AF-A0A0J1GBA4-F1
#
_cell.length_a   1.000
_cell.length_b   1.000
_cell.length_c   1.000
_cell.angle_alpha   90.00
_cell.angle_beta   90.00
_cell.angle_gamma   90.00
#
_symmetry.space_group_name_H-M   'P 1'
#
loop_
_entity.id
_entity.type
_entity.pdbx_description
1 polymer ?
#
loop_
_entity_poly.entity_id
_entity_poly.type
_entity_poly.pdbx_seq_one_letter_code
_entity_poly.pdbx_strand_id
1 'polypeptide(L)' 'MDYLEKEEYLTRETFVNDKRTSRLYPTKKAYKAFDTINKVMSDWETMITEDMTEEQAAEFLTLLKQAGNKGTEYFFGR' A
#
# COMPACT_ATOMS: atom_id res chain seq x y z
N MET A 1 -1.00 6.18 12.76
CA MET A 1 -0.08 5.19 13.38
C MET A 1 -0.66 4.66 14.68
N ASP A 2 -1.10 5.53 15.59
CA ASP A 2 -1.72 5.15 16.87
C ASP A 2 -2.91 4.19 16.73
N TYR A 3 -3.71 4.34 15.68
CA TYR A 3 -4.82 3.42 15.38
C TYR A 3 -4.33 2.01 14.99
N LEU A 4 -3.27 1.90 14.20
CA LEU A 4 -2.72 0.61 13.76
C LEU A 4 -1.97 -0.11 14.90
N GLU A 5 -1.35 0.64 15.81
CA GLU A 5 -0.79 0.10 17.05
C GLU A 5 -1.90 -0.35 18.00
N LYS A 6 -2.95 0.45 18.18
CA LYS A 6 -4.11 0.13 19.04
C LYS A 6 -4.88 -1.09 18.55
N GLU A 7 -5.01 -1.24 17.24
CA GLU A 7 -5.66 -2.39 16.61
C GLU A 7 -4.71 -3.59 16.43
N GLU A 8 -3.54 -3.58 17.06
CA GLU A 8 -2.55 -4.66 17.09
C GLU A 8 -2.02 -5.08 15.71
N TYR A 9 -2.08 -4.18 14.72
CA TYR A 9 -1.48 -4.38 13.40
C TYR A 9 0.01 -4.03 13.39
N LEU A 10 0.44 -3.08 14.23
CA LEU A 10 1.83 -2.68 14.39
C LEU A 10 2.27 -2.83 15.85
N THR A 11 3.49 -3.33 16.07
CA THR A 11 4.18 -3.25 17.36
C THR A 11 5.29 -2.23 17.29
N ARG A 12 5.38 -1.39 18.32
CA ARG A 12 6.43 -0.38 18.45
C ARG A 12 7.47 -0.84 19.46
N GLU A 13 8.72 -0.93 19.04
CA GLU A 13 9.86 -1.14 19.92
C GLU A 13 10.73 0.11 19.97
N THR A 14 10.98 0.61 21.18
CA THR A 14 11.88 1.74 21.42
C THR A 14 13.31 1.31 21.11
N PHE A 15 13.99 2.04 20.23
CA PHE A 15 15.36 1.70 19.88
C PHE A 15 16.30 1.98 21.07
N VAL A 16 17.05 0.96 21.50
CA VAL A 16 17.91 1.02 22.70
C VAL A 16 19.02 2.07 22.56
N ASN A 17 19.46 2.37 21.34
CA ASN A 17 20.57 3.28 21.06
C ASN A 17 20.14 4.74 20.79
N ASP A 18 18.85 4.99 20.55
CA ASP A 18 18.31 6.34 20.37
C ASP A 18 16.83 6.37 20.78
N LYS A 19 16.54 6.97 21.93
CA LYS A 19 15.20 7.07 22.52
C LYS A 19 14.23 7.93 21.69
N ARG A 20 14.70 8.64 20.64
CA ARG A 20 13.85 9.40 19.72
C ARG A 20 13.40 8.58 18.51
N THR A 21 13.96 7.40 18.31
CA THR A 21 13.64 6.54 17.17
C THR A 21 12.87 5.31 17.64
N SER A 22 11.68 5.11 17.09
CA SER A 22 10.85 3.93 17.33
C SER A 22 10.90 3.03 16.08
N ARG A 23 11.11 1.72 16.27
CA ARG A 23 10.98 0.75 15.18
C ARG A 23 9.58 0.17 15.21
N LEU A 24 8.97 0.08 14.03
CA LEU A 24 7.63 -0.46 13.86
C LEU A 24 7.72 -1.77 13.13
N TYR A 25 7.12 -2.80 13.71
CA TYR A 25 7.08 -4.13 13.15
C TYR A 25 5.62 -4.51 12.87
N PRO A 26 5.30 -5.00 11.67
CA PRO A 26 3.99 -5.58 11.41
C PRO A 26 3.81 -6.85 12.26
N THR A 27 2.64 -6.98 12.89
CA THR A 27 2.30 -8.18 13.65
C THR A 27 1.78 -9.28 12.72
N LYS A 28 1.61 -10.50 13.25
CA LYS A 28 0.94 -11.60 12.52
C LYS A 28 -0.46 -11.20 12.02
N LYS A 29 -1.16 -10.30 12.72
CA LYS A 29 -2.47 -9.77 12.31
C LYS A 29 -2.34 -8.88 11.08
N ALA A 30 -1.30 -8.05 11.02
CA ALA A 30 -0.99 -7.25 9.83
C ALA A 30 -0.60 -8.10 8.64
N TYR A 31 0.21 -9.16 8.82
CA TYR A 31 0.51 -10.06 7.71
C TYR A 31 -0.75 -10.74 7.14
N LYS A 32 -1.67 -11.22 7.99
CA LYS A 32 -2.95 -11.79 7.53
C LYS A 32 -3.84 -10.77 6.81
N ALA A 33 -3.90 -9.55 7.32
CA ALA A 33 -4.63 -8.47 6.65
C ALA A 33 -3.97 -8.08 5.32
N PHE A 34 -2.65 -8.06 5.26
CA PHE A 34 -1.89 -7.81 4.05
C PHE A 34 -2.17 -8.85 2.97
N ASP A 35 -2.21 -10.14 3.32
CA ASP A 35 -2.60 -11.21 2.39
C ASP A 35 -4.02 -10.98 1.84
N THR A 36 -4.96 -10.59 2.71
CA THR A 36 -6.34 -10.30 2.31
C THR A 36 -6.41 -9.09 1.38
N ILE A 37 -5.68 -8.01 1.71
CA ILE A 37 -5.62 -6.79 0.89
C ILE A 37 -5.00 -7.10 -0.46
N ASN A 38 -3.88 -7.81 -0.51
CA ASN A 38 -3.23 -8.20 -1.76
C ASN A 38 -4.15 -9.05 -2.62
N LYS A 39 -4.90 -9.98 -2.01
CA LYS A 39 -5.88 -10.76 -2.75
C LYS A 39 -6.95 -9.86 -3.37
N VAL A 40 -7.55 -8.97 -2.59
CA VAL A 40 -8.55 -8.02 -3.12
C VAL A 40 -7.97 -7.14 -4.22
N MET A 41 -6.74 -6.65 -4.06
CA MET A 41 -6.05 -5.85 -5.07
C MET A 41 -5.82 -6.65 -6.36
N SER A 42 -5.33 -7.89 -6.26
CA SER A 42 -5.08 -8.76 -7.41
C SER A 42 -6.38 -9.17 -8.11
N ASP A 43 -7.43 -9.48 -7.35
CA ASP A 43 -8.75 -9.81 -7.88
C ASP A 43 -9.33 -8.58 -8.63
N TRP A 44 -9.14 -7.39 -8.06
CA TRP A 44 -9.60 -6.14 -8.68
C TRP A 44 -8.80 -5.79 -9.93
N GLU A 45 -7.47 -5.91 -9.90
CA GLU A 45 -6.60 -5.74 -11.07
C GLU A 45 -7.00 -6.68 -12.20
N THR A 46 -7.27 -7.95 -11.88
CA THR A 46 -7.74 -8.94 -12.85
C THR A 46 -9.09 -8.54 -13.44
N MET A 47 -10.05 -8.15 -12.59
CA MET A 47 -11.39 -7.73 -13.03
C MET A 47 -11.35 -6.54 -13.97
N ILE A 48 -10.54 -5.50 -13.67
CA ILE A 48 -10.49 -4.29 -14.49
C ILE A 48 -9.75 -4.49 -15.81
N THR A 49 -8.90 -5.52 -15.91
CA THR A 49 -8.16 -5.86 -17.15
C THR A 49 -8.66 -7.11 -17.86
N GLU A 50 -9.76 -7.74 -17.40
CA GLU A 50 -10.23 -9.04 -17.91
C GLU A 50 -10.52 -9.02 -19.42
N ASP A 51 -11.09 -7.93 -19.92
CA ASP A 51 -11.42 -7.74 -21.34
C ASP A 51 -10.29 -7.10 -22.16
N MET A 52 -9.14 -6.81 -21.54
CA MET A 52 -8.01 -6.16 -22.19
C MET A 52 -7.02 -7.21 -22.74
N THR A 53 -6.40 -6.91 -23.88
CA THR A 53 -5.18 -7.62 -24.28
C THR A 53 -4.02 -7.24 -23.35
N GLU A 54 -2.97 -8.07 -23.32
CA GLU A 54 -1.76 -7.77 -22.53
C GLU A 54 -1.17 -6.38 -22.88
N GLU A 55 -1.20 -6.01 -24.15
CA GLU A 55 -0.74 -4.71 -24.64
C GLU A 55 -1.62 -3.55 -24.14
N GLN A 56 -2.95 -3.71 -24.20
CA GLN A 56 -3.90 -2.73 -23.70
C GLN A 56 -3.79 -2.55 -22.18
N ALA A 57 -3.64 -3.64 -21.43
CA ALA A 57 -3.45 -3.60 -19.99
C ALA A 57 -2.14 -2.88 -19.62
N ALA A 58 -1.05 -3.14 -20.35
CA ALA A 58 0.24 -2.47 -20.14
C ALA A 58 0.17 -0.96 -20.44
N GLU A 59 -0.51 -0.57 -21.52
CA GLU A 59 -0.73 0.83 -21.86
C GLU A 59 -1.62 1.53 -20.81
N PHE A 60 -2.72 0.89 -20.42
CA PHE A 60 -3.62 1.38 -19.37
C PHE A 60 -2.89 1.63 -18.05
N LEU A 61 -2.05 0.68 -17.61
CA LEU A 61 -1.23 0.83 -16.40
C LEU A 61 -0.26 2.02 -16.50
N THR A 62 0.32 2.23 -17.67
CA THR A 62 1.24 3.36 -17.93
C THR A 62 0.52 4.69 -17.80
N LEU A 63 -0.66 4.82 -18.42
CA LEU A 63 -1.48 6.03 -18.35
C LEU A 63 -1.99 6.28 -16.92
N LEU A 64 -2.41 5.24 -16.21
CA LEU A 64 -2.87 5.34 -14.83
C LEU A 64 -1.76 5.87 -13.90
N LYS A 65 -0.52 5.38 -14.06
CA LYS A 65 0.65 5.89 -13.32
C LYS A 65 0.93 7.36 -13.63
N GLN A 66 0.86 7.76 -14.90
CA GLN A 66 1.06 9.16 -15.29
C GLN A 66 0.00 10.08 -14.67
N ALA A 67 -1.27 9.67 -14.70
CA ALA A 67 -2.35 10.41 -14.06
C ALA A 67 -2.18 10.48 -12.53
N GLY A 68 -1.83 9.36 -11.89
CA GLY A 68 -1.57 9.30 -10.46
C GLY A 68 -0.42 10.20 -10.01
N ASN A 69 0.68 10.23 -10.78
CA ASN A 69 1.81 11.12 -10.49
C ASN A 69 1.40 12.60 -10.55
N LYS A 70 0.66 13.01 -11.59
CA LYS A 70 0.14 14.39 -11.69
C LYS A 70 -0.83 14.73 -10.55
N GLY A 71 -1.68 13.80 -10.15
CA GLY A 71 -2.56 13.97 -8.99
C GLY A 71 -1.76 14.15 -7.70
N THR A 72 -0.74 13.32 -7.50
CA THR A 72 0.18 13.40 -6.35
C THR A 72 0.92 14.73 -6.32
N GLU A 73 1.46 15.20 -7.45
CA GLU A 73 2.08 16.52 -7.57
C GLU A 73 1.13 17.64 -7.18
N TYR A 74 -0.14 17.57 -7.56
CA TYR A 74 -1.14 18.56 -7.17
C TYR A 74 -1.45 18.54 -5.65
N PHE A 75 -1.54 17.35 -5.05
CA PHE A 75 -1.88 17.20 -3.63
C PHE A 75 -0.71 17.47 -2.67
N PHE A 76 0.52 17.10 -3.05
CA PHE A 76 1.72 17.24 -2.21
C PHE A 76 2.64 18.40 -2.63
N GLY A 77 2.42 19.01 -3.80
CA GLY A 77 3.18 20.16 -4.29
C GLY A 77 2.67 21.53 -3.82
N ARG A 78 1.92 21.58 -2.71
CA ARG A 78 1.50 22.81 -2.03
C ARG A 78 2.31 23.08 -0.77
#